data_AF-A0A8K0M528-F1
#
_entry.id   AF-A0A8K0M528-F1
#
_cell.length_a   1.000
_cell.length_b   1.000
_cell.length_c   1.000
_cell.angle_alpha   90.00
_cell.angle_beta   90.00
_cell.angle_gamma   90.00
#
_symmetry.space_group_name_H-M   'P 1'
#
loop_
_entity.id
_entity.type
_entity.pdbx_description
1 polymer ?
#
loop_
_entity_poly.entity_id
_entity_poly.type
_entity_poly.pdbx_seq_one_letter_code
_entity_poly.pdbx_strand_id
1 'polypeptide(L)'
;MGSDEFTSLADETCEDVAFLNNVSTVSLYTTNPDIFDCSSIPSGTELCPPLSCGKLISYTDNDTCAGLEATHNLTSGDIRRFNPWVYFDCSNLAGASRFFGNILCAAPQDGLYTAQGPGSSGDNTTPEPRTGYTFNPVEAPENSTVADGTTTKCGKWHVVDEGDSCVTICLSSEMNITLLLEVNPSLGTEYVQCTPRLVQGNSYCTGPNYDWDVTGEL
;
A
#
# COMPACT_ATOMS: atom_id res chain seq x y z
N MET A 1 16.28 9.95 21.29
CA MET A 1 17.41 9.62 20.39
C MET A 1 17.74 10.93 19.69
N GLY A 2 18.55 11.82 20.28
CA GLY A 2 20.00 11.92 20.00
C GLY A 2 20.20 12.54 18.62
N SER A 3 19.93 13.83 18.41
CA SER A 3 20.86 14.99 18.57
C SER A 3 21.89 15.19 17.45
N ASP A 4 21.54 14.93 16.19
CA ASP A 4 22.33 15.42 15.05
C ASP A 4 21.41 16.23 14.12
N GLU A 5 20.98 17.40 14.59
CA GLU A 5 20.42 18.43 13.70
C GLU A 5 21.52 18.87 12.72
N PHE A 6 21.14 19.15 11.47
CA PHE A 6 22.07 19.70 10.48
C PHE A 6 21.58 21.05 10.00
N THR A 7 22.50 21.86 9.48
CA THR A 7 22.20 23.20 9.01
C THR A 7 22.25 23.25 7.49
N SER A 8 21.24 23.86 6.85
CA SER A 8 21.29 24.12 5.41
C SER A 8 22.51 24.98 5.06
N LEU A 9 23.26 24.56 4.04
CA LEU A 9 24.56 25.15 3.72
C LEU A 9 24.44 26.35 2.76
N ALA A 10 23.34 26.44 2.03
CA ALA A 10 23.01 27.50 1.08
C ALA A 10 21.48 27.68 0.99
N ASP A 11 21.01 28.49 0.03
CA ASP A 11 19.60 28.53 -0.35
C ASP A 11 19.27 27.26 -1.18
N GLU A 12 19.14 26.13 -0.48
CA GLU A 12 18.97 24.79 -1.04
C GLU A 12 17.48 24.48 -1.30
N THR A 13 17.20 23.60 -2.26
CA THR A 13 15.86 23.01 -2.42
C THR A 13 15.67 21.83 -1.47
N CYS A 14 14.41 21.43 -1.23
CA CYS A 14 14.12 20.18 -0.53
C CYS A 14 14.76 18.97 -1.24
N GLU A 15 14.84 18.98 -2.57
CA GLU A 15 15.52 17.94 -3.34
C GLU A 15 17.02 17.90 -3.05
N ASP A 16 17.71 19.03 -3.02
CA ASP A 16 19.14 19.10 -2.72
C ASP A 16 19.43 18.51 -1.34
N VAL A 17 18.68 18.95 -0.32
CA VAL A 17 18.81 18.47 1.05
C VAL A 17 18.45 16.99 1.15
N ALA A 18 17.37 16.57 0.48
CA ALA A 18 16.91 15.18 0.49
C ALA A 18 17.95 14.23 -0.12
N PHE A 19 18.54 14.59 -1.26
CA PHE A 19 19.59 13.81 -1.89
C PHE A 19 20.84 13.69 -1.02
N LEU A 20 21.30 14.80 -0.42
CA LEU A 20 22.49 14.80 0.41
C LEU A 20 22.33 13.96 1.68
N ASN A 21 21.11 13.89 2.22
CA ASN A 21 20.82 13.18 3.46
C ASN A 21 20.16 11.80 3.25
N ASN A 22 20.03 11.35 1.99
CA ASN A 22 19.35 10.11 1.63
C ASN A 22 17.93 10.02 2.20
N VAL A 23 17.11 11.06 2.10
CA VAL A 23 15.71 11.04 2.58
C VAL A 23 14.75 11.38 1.45
N SER A 24 13.45 11.08 1.61
CA SER A 24 12.44 11.54 0.66
C SER A 24 12.06 12.99 0.95
N THR A 25 11.69 13.75 -0.07
CA THR A 25 11.40 15.18 0.13
C THR A 25 10.18 15.42 1.01
N VAL A 26 9.15 14.58 0.90
CA VAL A 26 7.98 14.63 1.80
C VAL A 26 8.35 14.28 3.23
N SER A 27 9.24 13.31 3.47
CA SER A 27 9.70 13.00 4.84
C SER A 27 10.50 14.16 5.45
N LEU A 28 11.34 14.82 4.64
CA LEU A 28 12.08 16.01 5.05
C LEU A 28 11.11 17.13 5.46
N TYR A 29 10.16 17.47 4.58
CA TYR A 29 9.19 18.52 4.82
C TYR A 29 8.30 18.25 6.04
N THR A 30 7.77 17.04 6.17
CA THR A 30 6.85 16.69 7.26
C THR A 30 7.55 16.60 8.62
N THR A 31 8.86 16.32 8.64
CA THR A 31 9.67 16.31 9.87
C THR A 31 10.10 17.72 10.29
N ASN A 32 10.19 18.65 9.33
CA ASN A 32 10.74 19.99 9.53
C ASN A 32 9.67 21.06 9.23
N PRO A 33 8.79 21.37 10.18
CA PRO A 33 7.69 22.31 9.98
C PRO A 33 8.16 23.76 9.69
N ASP A 34 9.42 24.08 9.95
CA ASP A 34 10.03 25.38 9.65
C ASP A 34 10.43 25.52 8.16
N ILE A 35 10.34 24.46 7.37
CA ILE A 35 10.44 24.54 5.91
C ILE A 35 9.12 25.13 5.38
N PHE A 36 9.13 26.43 5.09
CA PHE A 36 7.98 27.12 4.49
C PHE A 36 7.89 26.95 2.98
N ASP A 37 9.04 26.81 2.31
CA ASP A 37 9.15 26.73 0.86
C ASP A 37 10.24 25.72 0.46
N CYS A 38 9.83 24.62 -0.16
CA CYS A 38 10.76 23.60 -0.63
C CYS A 38 11.62 24.04 -1.83
N SER A 39 11.27 25.16 -2.48
CA SER A 39 12.09 25.70 -3.57
C SER A 39 13.25 26.58 -3.07
N SER A 40 13.23 26.99 -1.80
CA SER A 40 14.26 27.84 -1.21
C SER A 40 14.25 27.73 0.32
N ILE A 41 15.04 26.78 0.84
CA ILE A 41 15.33 26.66 2.27
C ILE A 41 16.45 27.68 2.58
N PRO A 42 16.20 28.70 3.42
CA PRO A 42 17.23 29.69 3.72
C PRO A 42 18.48 29.06 4.32
N SER A 43 19.65 29.53 3.95
CA SER A 43 20.91 29.13 4.59
C SER A 43 20.86 29.37 6.10
N GLY A 44 21.39 28.43 6.89
CA GLY A 44 21.38 28.54 8.35
C GLY A 44 20.14 27.93 9.02
N THR A 45 19.22 27.33 8.25
CA THR A 45 18.04 26.65 8.81
C THR A 45 18.48 25.37 9.52
N GLU A 46 18.13 25.23 10.79
CA GLU A 46 18.34 24.00 11.57
C GLU A 46 17.27 22.97 11.20
N LEU A 47 17.71 21.79 10.78
CA LEU A 47 16.85 20.72 10.27
C LEU A 47 17.08 19.42 11.06
N CYS A 48 15.98 18.78 11.43
CA CYS A 48 15.93 17.44 11.98
C CYS A 48 16.06 16.40 10.86
N PRO A 49 17.01 15.45 10.95
CA PRO A 49 17.13 14.39 9.96
C PRO A 49 16.00 13.36 10.10
N PRO A 50 15.24 13.08 9.02
CA PRO A 50 14.39 11.89 8.96
C PRO A 50 15.23 10.62 8.92
N LEU A 51 14.57 9.46 9.02
CA LEU A 51 15.23 8.17 8.78
C LEU A 51 15.75 8.11 7.33
N SER A 52 17.02 7.73 7.18
CA SER A 52 17.65 7.61 5.86
C SER A 52 17.05 6.47 5.05
N CYS A 53 17.18 6.55 3.74
CA CYS A 53 16.51 5.72 2.77
C CYS A 53 17.55 4.99 1.93
N GLY A 54 17.48 3.66 1.90
CA GLY A 54 18.49 2.85 1.20
C GLY A 54 18.54 3.06 -0.32
N LYS A 55 17.49 3.64 -0.91
CA LYS A 55 17.40 3.95 -2.34
C LYS A 55 16.44 5.11 -2.55
N LEU A 56 16.94 6.19 -3.13
CA LEU A 56 16.13 7.31 -3.60
C LEU A 56 15.81 7.16 -5.08
N ILE A 57 14.59 7.55 -5.45
CA ILE A 57 14.18 7.71 -6.86
C ILE A 57 13.49 9.05 -7.04
N SER A 58 13.63 9.64 -8.22
CA SER A 58 12.85 10.81 -8.62
C SER A 58 11.59 10.40 -9.39
N TYR A 59 10.59 11.28 -9.39
CA TYR A 59 9.39 11.11 -10.20
C TYR A 59 8.97 12.44 -10.86
N THR A 60 8.03 12.37 -11.77
CA THR A 60 7.46 13.47 -12.54
C THR A 60 5.94 13.48 -12.43
N ASP A 61 5.31 14.55 -12.88
CA ASP A 61 3.84 14.68 -12.90
C ASP A 61 3.12 13.60 -13.75
N ASN A 62 3.84 12.88 -14.61
CA ASN A 62 3.28 11.84 -15.48
C ASN A 62 3.54 10.41 -14.99
N ASP A 63 4.29 10.25 -13.89
CA ASP A 63 4.65 8.93 -13.40
C ASP A 63 3.48 8.24 -12.69
N THR A 64 3.45 6.92 -12.81
CA THR A 64 2.52 6.04 -12.09
C THR A 64 3.34 5.11 -11.20
N CYS A 65 2.76 4.60 -10.11
CA CYS A 65 3.49 3.64 -9.29
C CYS A 65 3.90 2.39 -10.06
N ALA A 66 3.02 1.84 -10.90
CA ALA A 66 3.37 0.68 -11.73
C ALA A 66 4.56 0.98 -12.65
N GLY A 67 4.61 2.17 -13.25
CA GLY A 67 5.73 2.61 -14.08
C GLY A 67 7.03 2.74 -13.29
N LEU A 68 7.00 3.47 -12.18
CA LEU A 68 8.16 3.66 -11.30
C LEU A 68 8.69 2.32 -10.76
N GLU A 69 7.79 1.45 -10.30
CA GLU A 69 8.13 0.14 -9.77
C GLU A 69 8.79 -0.72 -10.83
N ALA A 70 8.24 -0.76 -12.04
CA ALA A 70 8.84 -1.47 -13.17
C ALA A 70 10.22 -0.90 -13.56
N THR A 71 10.33 0.42 -13.73
CA THR A 71 11.58 1.09 -14.14
C THR A 71 12.70 0.90 -13.12
N HIS A 72 12.36 0.83 -11.83
CA HIS A 72 13.33 0.71 -10.75
C HIS A 72 13.51 -0.70 -10.20
N ASN A 73 12.94 -1.74 -10.85
CA ASN A 73 12.96 -3.13 -10.41
C ASN A 73 12.47 -3.30 -8.97
N LEU A 74 11.32 -2.70 -8.65
CA LEU A 74 10.65 -2.82 -7.36
C LEU A 74 9.47 -3.80 -7.48
N THR A 75 9.04 -4.32 -6.33
CA THR A 75 7.83 -5.14 -6.23
C THR A 75 6.59 -4.25 -6.33
N SER A 76 5.51 -4.78 -6.88
CA SER A 76 4.24 -4.07 -6.93
C SER A 76 3.80 -3.63 -5.53
N GLY A 77 3.58 -2.32 -5.35
CA GLY A 77 3.22 -1.70 -4.06
C GLY A 77 4.40 -1.19 -3.23
N ASP A 78 5.65 -1.43 -3.63
CA ASP A 78 6.83 -0.97 -2.87
C ASP A 78 6.88 0.56 -2.75
N ILE A 79 6.44 1.31 -3.77
CA ILE A 79 6.42 2.78 -3.67
C ILE A 79 5.52 3.23 -2.55
N ARG A 80 4.31 2.67 -2.43
CA ARG A 80 3.37 3.00 -1.35
C ARG A 80 3.84 2.46 -0.01
N ARG A 81 4.50 1.29 0.00
CA ARG A 81 5.07 0.69 1.21
C ARG A 81 6.09 1.61 1.86
N PHE A 82 6.96 2.24 1.08
CA PHE A 82 8.01 3.13 1.60
C PHE A 82 7.60 4.61 1.65
N ASN A 83 6.44 4.96 1.08
CA ASN A 83 5.89 6.32 1.09
C ASN A 83 4.38 6.27 1.40
N PRO A 84 3.96 6.07 2.67
CA PRO A 84 2.56 5.83 3.04
C PRO A 84 1.57 6.97 2.72
N TRP A 85 2.07 8.15 2.38
CA TRP A 85 1.26 9.29 1.94
C TRP A 85 0.79 9.17 0.48
N VAL A 86 1.41 8.29 -0.30
CA VAL A 86 1.07 8.08 -1.71
C VAL A 86 -0.24 7.30 -1.81
N TYR A 87 -1.18 7.82 -2.59
CA TYR A 87 -2.48 7.19 -2.80
C TYR A 87 -2.35 5.87 -3.54
N PHE A 88 -3.36 5.01 -3.44
CA PHE A 88 -3.36 3.69 -4.07
C PHE A 88 -3.05 3.75 -5.57
N ASP A 89 -3.62 4.74 -6.27
CA ASP A 89 -3.44 4.99 -7.70
C ASP A 89 -2.29 5.96 -8.02
N CYS A 90 -1.60 6.47 -7.00
CA CYS A 90 -0.50 7.42 -7.09
C CYS A 90 -0.85 8.74 -7.80
N SER A 91 -2.16 9.06 -7.84
CA SER A 91 -2.70 10.28 -8.45
C SER A 91 -2.25 11.57 -7.74
N ASN A 92 -1.82 11.47 -6.48
CA ASN A 92 -1.37 12.62 -5.71
C ASN A 92 0.10 13.01 -5.96
N LEU A 93 0.88 12.23 -6.71
CA LEU A 93 2.29 12.53 -6.99
C LEU A 93 2.45 13.87 -7.71
N ALA A 94 1.66 14.11 -8.77
CA ALA A 94 1.70 15.36 -9.53
C ALA A 94 1.34 16.61 -8.71
N GLY A 95 0.51 16.45 -7.68
CA GLY A 95 0.23 17.52 -6.72
C GLY A 95 1.40 17.73 -5.76
N ALA A 96 1.92 16.62 -5.21
CA ALA A 96 2.99 16.63 -4.23
C ALA A 96 4.30 17.23 -4.77
N SER A 97 4.67 16.93 -6.03
CA SER A 97 5.89 17.47 -6.66
C SER A 97 5.98 18.99 -6.63
N ARG A 98 4.83 19.68 -6.70
CA ARG A 98 4.75 21.15 -6.74
C ARG A 98 4.96 21.83 -5.40
N PHE A 99 4.74 21.10 -4.30
CA PHE A 99 4.83 21.67 -2.95
C PHE A 99 6.01 21.13 -2.17
N PHE A 100 6.33 19.85 -2.37
CA PHE A 100 7.31 19.13 -1.57
C PHE A 100 8.52 18.72 -2.40
N GLY A 101 8.55 18.94 -3.71
CA GLY A 101 9.57 18.35 -4.57
C GLY A 101 9.31 16.88 -4.88
N ASN A 102 10.23 16.22 -5.59
CA ASN A 102 9.91 14.99 -6.32
C ASN A 102 10.78 13.76 -6.02
N ILE A 103 11.23 13.58 -4.78
CA ILE A 103 12.06 12.44 -4.38
C ILE A 103 11.29 11.49 -3.46
N LEU A 104 11.26 10.21 -3.85
CA LEU A 104 10.62 9.11 -3.11
C LEU A 104 11.66 8.15 -2.54
N CYS A 105 11.23 7.46 -1.49
CA CYS A 105 11.92 6.25 -1.03
C CYS A 105 11.54 5.03 -1.89
N ALA A 106 12.54 4.28 -2.33
CA ALA A 106 12.37 3.02 -3.08
C ALA A 106 13.00 1.82 -2.36
N ALA A 107 13.32 1.99 -1.07
CA ALA A 107 13.77 0.95 -0.15
C ALA A 107 13.33 1.33 1.28
N PRO A 108 13.35 0.38 2.23
CA PRO A 108 13.04 0.67 3.62
C PRO A 108 13.91 1.80 4.20
N GLN A 109 13.30 2.60 5.05
CA GLN A 109 14.01 3.60 5.85
C GLN A 109 14.79 2.89 6.96
N ASP A 110 16.03 3.34 7.22
CA ASP A 110 17.00 2.76 8.15
C ASP A 110 17.46 1.32 7.78
N GLY A 111 17.28 0.94 6.51
CA GLY A 111 17.72 -0.34 5.96
C GLY A 111 16.73 -1.48 6.14
N LEU A 112 17.07 -2.64 5.56
CA LEU A 112 16.26 -3.86 5.73
C LEU A 112 16.39 -4.33 7.18
N TYR A 113 15.30 -4.28 7.93
CA TYR A 113 15.18 -5.07 9.15
C TYR A 113 15.32 -6.55 8.75
N THR A 114 16.49 -7.13 8.99
CA THR A 114 16.67 -8.57 8.89
C THR A 114 16.10 -9.15 10.18
N ALA A 115 14.82 -9.50 10.15
CA ALA A 115 14.26 -10.33 11.19
C ALA A 115 15.09 -11.63 11.23
N GLN A 116 16.00 -11.76 12.20
CA GLN A 116 16.59 -13.06 12.54
C GLN A 116 15.58 -13.95 13.30
N GLY A 117 14.29 -13.77 13.05
CA GLY A 117 13.22 -14.66 13.45
C GLY A 117 12.88 -15.61 12.30
N PRO A 118 12.20 -16.74 12.56
CA PRO A 118 11.79 -17.67 11.51
C PRO A 118 10.78 -16.98 10.58
N GLY A 119 11.30 -16.29 9.56
CA GLY A 119 10.55 -15.57 8.54
C GLY A 119 9.89 -16.51 7.53
N SER A 120 8.93 -17.29 8.00
CA SER A 120 8.03 -18.08 7.16
C SER A 120 6.65 -18.14 7.82
N SER A 121 5.61 -17.96 7.01
CA SER A 121 4.18 -18.14 7.35
C SER A 121 3.83 -17.95 8.83
N GLY A 122 3.49 -16.73 9.24
CA GLY A 122 3.01 -16.44 10.60
C GLY A 122 3.73 -15.32 11.35
N ASP A 123 4.63 -14.57 10.70
CA ASP A 123 5.16 -13.33 11.26
C ASP A 123 4.07 -12.25 11.27
N ASN A 124 3.69 -11.80 12.47
CA ASN A 124 2.71 -10.73 12.71
C ASN A 124 3.37 -9.39 13.07
N THR A 125 4.70 -9.33 13.09
CA THR A 125 5.47 -8.15 13.52
C THR A 125 5.89 -7.24 12.37
N THR A 126 5.86 -7.77 11.14
CA THR A 126 6.13 -7.01 9.91
C THR A 126 4.80 -6.66 9.24
N PRO A 127 4.35 -5.39 9.20
CA PRO A 127 3.14 -5.00 8.49
C PRO A 127 3.35 -5.15 6.99
N GLU A 128 2.70 -6.13 6.36
CA GLU A 128 2.59 -6.19 4.90
C GLU A 128 1.38 -5.37 4.44
N PRO A 129 1.45 -4.70 3.27
CA PRO A 129 0.29 -4.01 2.70
C PRO A 129 -0.77 -5.05 2.32
N ARG A 130 -1.70 -5.35 3.23
CA ARG A 130 -2.81 -6.26 2.96
C ARG A 130 -3.92 -5.48 2.27
N THR A 131 -4.05 -5.68 0.97
CA THR A 131 -5.05 -5.02 0.12
C THR A 131 -6.36 -5.80 0.04
N GLY A 132 -6.38 -7.06 0.50
CA GLY A 132 -7.49 -7.99 0.30
C GLY A 132 -7.49 -8.67 -1.08
N TYR A 133 -6.48 -8.42 -1.94
CA TYR A 133 -6.37 -9.02 -3.27
C TYR A 133 -5.31 -10.13 -3.35
N THR A 134 -5.42 -10.96 -4.38
CA THR A 134 -4.45 -12.00 -4.75
C THR A 134 -3.93 -11.79 -6.17
N PHE A 135 -2.93 -12.57 -6.59
CA PHE A 135 -2.39 -12.50 -7.96
C PHE A 135 -2.92 -13.59 -8.89
N ASN A 136 -3.09 -14.81 -8.38
CA ASN A 136 -3.48 -15.97 -9.17
C ASN A 136 -4.77 -16.57 -8.62
N PRO A 137 -5.69 -17.05 -9.49
CA PRO A 137 -6.89 -17.70 -9.04
C PRO A 137 -6.55 -19.11 -8.55
N VAL A 138 -7.36 -19.61 -7.62
CA VAL A 138 -7.35 -21.00 -7.16
C VAL A 138 -8.77 -21.55 -7.27
N GLU A 139 -8.89 -22.86 -7.47
CA GLU A 139 -10.20 -23.49 -7.55
C GLU A 139 -10.95 -23.39 -6.22
N ALA A 140 -12.27 -23.21 -6.30
CA ALA A 140 -13.12 -23.25 -5.12
C ALA A 140 -13.09 -24.64 -4.46
N PRO A 141 -13.24 -24.74 -3.13
CA PRO A 141 -13.20 -26.03 -2.44
C PRO A 141 -14.25 -27.03 -2.98
N GLU A 142 -13.81 -28.27 -3.30
CA GLU A 142 -14.63 -29.31 -3.95
C GLU A 142 -15.93 -29.66 -3.20
N ASN A 143 -15.96 -29.51 -1.87
CA ASN A 143 -17.12 -29.82 -1.02
C ASN A 143 -17.99 -28.58 -0.71
N SER A 144 -17.95 -27.56 -1.56
CA SER A 144 -18.73 -26.33 -1.40
C SER A 144 -19.47 -25.95 -2.68
N THR A 145 -20.50 -25.12 -2.56
CA THR A 145 -21.19 -24.54 -3.73
C THR A 145 -20.78 -23.09 -3.88
N VAL A 146 -20.18 -22.72 -5.01
CA VAL A 146 -19.85 -21.30 -5.28
C VAL A 146 -21.14 -20.49 -5.30
N ALA A 147 -21.21 -19.45 -4.47
CA ALA A 147 -22.40 -18.61 -4.36
C ALA A 147 -22.68 -17.86 -5.67
N ASP A 148 -23.95 -17.64 -5.98
CA ASP A 148 -24.36 -17.04 -7.25
C ASP A 148 -23.75 -15.64 -7.45
N GLY A 149 -23.29 -15.37 -8.67
CA GLY A 149 -22.60 -14.13 -9.04
C GLY A 149 -21.18 -13.97 -8.50
N THR A 150 -20.64 -14.89 -7.70
CA THR A 150 -19.28 -14.79 -7.16
C THR A 150 -18.23 -14.86 -8.26
N THR A 151 -17.20 -14.01 -8.19
CA THR A 151 -16.10 -14.06 -9.17
C THR A 151 -15.32 -15.38 -9.11
N THR A 152 -14.97 -15.93 -10.26
CA THR A 152 -14.09 -17.11 -10.37
C THR A 152 -12.60 -16.73 -10.44
N LYS A 153 -12.28 -15.45 -10.68
CA LYS A 153 -10.92 -14.90 -10.55
C LYS A 153 -10.63 -14.63 -9.07
N CYS A 154 -10.54 -15.71 -8.30
CA CYS A 154 -10.39 -15.65 -6.85
C CYS A 154 -9.23 -16.52 -6.37
N GLY A 155 -8.29 -15.94 -5.63
CA GLY A 155 -7.16 -16.65 -5.04
C GLY A 155 -7.38 -17.11 -3.59
N LYS A 156 -8.49 -16.70 -2.95
CA LYS A 156 -8.86 -17.16 -1.60
C LYS A 156 -10.36 -17.29 -1.45
N TRP A 157 -10.81 -18.47 -1.01
CA TRP A 157 -12.22 -18.78 -0.79
C TRP A 157 -12.54 -18.93 0.69
N HIS A 158 -13.73 -18.51 1.10
CA HIS A 158 -14.28 -18.82 2.43
C HIS A 158 -15.55 -19.64 2.26
N VAL A 159 -15.60 -20.81 2.91
CA VAL A 159 -16.81 -21.64 2.99
C VAL A 159 -17.53 -21.26 4.27
N VAL A 160 -18.78 -20.81 4.15
CA VAL A 160 -19.56 -20.35 5.30
C VAL A 160 -19.89 -21.52 6.22
N ASP A 161 -19.59 -21.35 7.50
CA ASP A 161 -19.97 -22.26 8.57
C ASP A 161 -21.02 -21.63 9.51
N GLU A 162 -21.57 -22.44 10.42
CA GLU A 162 -22.53 -21.97 11.41
C GLU A 162 -21.89 -20.90 12.32
N GLY A 163 -22.55 -19.74 12.43
CA GLY A 163 -22.09 -18.62 13.26
C GLY A 163 -21.20 -17.61 12.53
N ASP A 164 -20.90 -17.83 11.24
CA ASP A 164 -20.22 -16.83 10.44
C ASP A 164 -21.03 -15.54 10.27
N SER A 165 -20.31 -14.44 10.15
CA SER A 165 -20.83 -13.12 9.81
C SER A 165 -19.91 -12.46 8.81
N CYS A 166 -20.41 -11.47 8.07
CA CYS A 166 -19.52 -10.74 7.15
C CYS A 166 -18.41 -10.00 7.89
N VAL A 167 -18.60 -9.65 9.17
CA VAL A 167 -17.52 -9.09 10.00
C VAL A 167 -16.42 -10.12 10.23
N THR A 168 -16.76 -11.35 10.64
CA THR A 168 -15.77 -12.39 10.91
C THR A 168 -15.03 -12.80 9.64
N ILE A 169 -15.74 -12.87 8.51
CA ILE A 169 -15.17 -13.17 7.19
C ILE A 169 -14.22 -12.05 6.72
N CYS A 170 -14.64 -10.79 6.80
CA CYS A 170 -13.77 -9.65 6.45
C CYS A 170 -12.49 -9.63 7.30
N LEU A 171 -12.61 -9.92 8.60
CA LEU A 171 -11.46 -9.93 9.52
C LEU A 171 -10.51 -11.10 9.23
N SER A 172 -11.02 -12.32 9.01
CA SER A 172 -10.19 -13.49 8.72
C SER A 172 -9.55 -13.43 7.33
N SER A 173 -10.14 -12.65 6.43
CA SER A 173 -9.66 -12.46 5.06
C SER A 173 -8.94 -11.14 4.82
N GLU A 174 -8.81 -10.31 5.87
CA GLU A 174 -8.10 -9.02 5.81
C GLU A 174 -8.57 -8.17 4.63
N MET A 175 -9.90 -8.14 4.44
CA MET A 175 -10.60 -7.55 3.32
C MET A 175 -11.65 -6.55 3.81
N ASN A 176 -11.86 -5.47 3.05
CA ASN A 176 -12.94 -4.52 3.33
C ASN A 176 -14.31 -5.06 2.87
N ILE A 177 -15.38 -4.74 3.60
CA ILE A 177 -16.75 -5.11 3.25
C ILE A 177 -17.16 -4.67 1.84
N THR A 178 -16.71 -3.50 1.37
CA THR A 178 -17.05 -3.03 0.01
C THR A 178 -16.55 -4.01 -1.04
N LEU A 179 -15.29 -4.42 -0.96
CA LEU A 179 -14.70 -5.40 -1.88
C LEU A 179 -15.38 -6.77 -1.76
N LEU A 180 -15.70 -7.20 -0.53
CA LEU A 180 -16.40 -8.47 -0.29
C LEU A 180 -17.76 -8.49 -1.00
N LEU A 181 -18.52 -7.39 -0.94
CA LEU A 181 -19.84 -7.28 -1.59
C LEU A 181 -19.73 -7.19 -3.12
N GLU A 182 -18.74 -6.47 -3.64
CA GLU A 182 -18.51 -6.33 -5.08
C GLU A 182 -18.21 -7.68 -5.76
N VAL A 183 -17.36 -8.50 -5.12
CA VAL A 183 -16.95 -9.79 -5.70
C VAL A 183 -17.90 -10.94 -5.36
N ASN A 184 -18.89 -10.69 -4.50
CA ASN A 184 -19.96 -11.62 -4.15
C ASN A 184 -21.35 -10.94 -4.16
N PRO A 185 -21.89 -10.58 -5.35
CA PRO A 185 -23.13 -9.80 -5.47
C PRO A 185 -24.37 -10.41 -4.80
N SER A 186 -24.40 -11.73 -4.60
CA SER A 186 -25.48 -12.41 -3.86
C SER A 186 -25.58 -11.95 -2.39
N LEU A 187 -24.51 -11.38 -1.81
CA LEU A 187 -24.52 -10.79 -0.47
C LEU A 187 -25.19 -9.41 -0.42
N GLY A 188 -25.51 -8.82 -1.57
CA GLY A 188 -26.09 -7.49 -1.69
C GLY A 188 -25.07 -6.38 -1.84
N THR A 189 -25.54 -5.14 -1.80
CA THR A 189 -24.71 -3.93 -2.00
C THR A 189 -24.48 -3.17 -0.70
N GLU A 190 -25.13 -3.57 0.39
CA GLU A 190 -25.08 -2.90 1.68
C GLU A 190 -24.70 -3.89 2.78
N TYR A 191 -23.84 -3.45 3.72
CA TYR A 191 -23.37 -4.28 4.84
C TYR A 191 -24.52 -4.97 5.60
N VAL A 192 -25.65 -4.27 5.80
CA VAL A 192 -26.79 -4.78 6.58
C VAL A 192 -27.42 -6.04 5.95
N GLN A 193 -27.22 -6.24 4.66
CA GLN A 193 -27.75 -7.38 3.89
C GLN A 193 -26.81 -8.57 3.91
N CYS A 194 -25.52 -8.34 4.18
CA CYS A 194 -24.47 -9.32 3.98
C CYS A 194 -24.64 -10.56 4.86
N THR A 195 -24.61 -10.40 6.19
CA THR A 195 -24.72 -11.53 7.12
C THR A 195 -26.02 -12.33 6.95
N PRO A 196 -27.22 -11.70 6.81
CA PRO A 196 -28.45 -12.44 6.55
C PRO A 196 -28.50 -13.22 5.23
N ARG A 197 -27.60 -12.95 4.28
CA ARG A 197 -27.54 -13.60 2.96
C ARG A 197 -26.43 -14.64 2.83
N LEU A 198 -25.67 -14.86 3.91
CA LEU A 198 -24.74 -15.98 3.96
C LEU A 198 -25.51 -17.30 3.96
N VAL A 199 -25.07 -18.23 3.11
CA VAL A 199 -25.63 -19.57 3.01
C VAL A 199 -24.58 -20.56 3.48
N GLN A 200 -24.88 -21.32 4.54
CA GLN A 200 -23.96 -22.34 5.06
C GLN A 200 -23.60 -23.35 3.97
N GLY A 201 -22.32 -23.71 3.88
CA GLY A 201 -21.78 -24.61 2.85
C GLY A 201 -21.51 -23.95 1.49
N ASN A 202 -21.95 -22.71 1.27
CA ASN A 202 -21.55 -21.96 0.08
C ASN A 202 -20.14 -21.38 0.25
N SER A 203 -19.41 -21.32 -0.86
CA SER A 203 -18.13 -20.62 -0.95
C SER A 203 -18.29 -19.24 -1.57
N TYR A 204 -17.62 -18.28 -0.94
CA TYR A 204 -17.56 -16.88 -1.34
C TYR A 204 -16.11 -16.48 -1.58
N CYS A 205 -15.87 -15.59 -2.55
CA CYS A 205 -14.55 -15.09 -2.82
C CYS A 205 -14.13 -14.10 -1.71
N THR A 206 -12.99 -14.35 -1.09
CA THR A 206 -12.42 -13.51 -0.01
C THR A 206 -10.98 -13.11 -0.28
N GLY A 207 -10.55 -13.24 -1.52
CA GLY A 207 -9.32 -12.69 -2.06
C GLY A 207 -9.39 -12.70 -3.57
N PRO A 208 -10.08 -11.74 -4.21
CA PRO A 208 -10.15 -11.64 -5.66
C PRO A 208 -8.79 -11.29 -6.23
N ASN A 209 -8.55 -11.72 -7.45
CA ASN A 209 -7.35 -11.30 -8.17
C ASN A 209 -7.39 -9.80 -8.46
N TYR A 210 -6.24 -9.15 -8.65
CA TYR A 210 -6.21 -7.74 -9.04
C TYR A 210 -6.96 -7.42 -10.35
N ASP A 211 -7.15 -8.40 -11.22
CA ASP A 211 -7.84 -8.28 -12.52
C ASP A 211 -9.25 -8.91 -12.52
N TRP A 212 -9.86 -9.08 -11.34
CA TRP A 212 -11.15 -9.75 -11.19
C TRP A 212 -12.30 -9.12 -11.97
N ASP A 213 -12.25 -7.79 -12.16
CA ASP A 213 -13.27 -6.96 -12.83
C ASP A 213 -12.96 -6.68 -14.31
N VAL A 214 -11.80 -7.13 -14.80
CA VAL A 214 -11.40 -6.93 -16.19
C VAL A 214 -12.21 -7.86 -17.10
N THR A 215 -13.14 -7.28 -17.85
CA THR A 215 -13.95 -7.98 -18.86
C THR A 215 -13.19 -8.07 -20.20
N GLY A 216 -12.48 -9.17 -20.42
CA GLY A 216 -11.81 -9.50 -21.69
C GLY A 216 -10.69 -10.53 -21.51
N GLU A 217 -10.64 -11.53 -22.38
CA GLU A 217 -9.43 -12.36 -22.55
C GLU A 217 -8.32 -11.48 -23.16
N LEU A 218 -7.08 -11.62 -22.67
CA LEU A 218 -5.89 -11.16 -23.39
C LEU A 218 -5.73 -11.95 -24.69
#